data_AF-A0AAV0BAB9-F1
#
_entry.id   AF-A0AAV0BAB9-F1
#
_cell.length_a   1.000
_cell.length_b   1.000
_cell.length_c   1.000
_cell.angle_alpha   90.00
_cell.angle_beta   90.00
_cell.angle_gamma   90.00
#
_symmetry.space_group_name_H-M   'P 1'
#
loop_
_entity.id
_entity.type
_entity.pdbx_description
1 polymer ?
#
loop_
_entity_poly.entity_id
_entity_poly.type
_entity_poly.pdbx_seq_one_letter_code
_entity_poly.pdbx_strand_id
1 'polypeptide(L)'
;MTDYLSNDLKTLRLGSIMIINPKFNSFYDLINLQWSILFSHPADFTPVCTTELSTLASLSDQFDQLGFKLIGLSCDDVKSHDDWIKDINKTFNVDLKFPIIADQDRKVATLFDMLDQQDLSNRDSKDPNKTIRLILQYPTTIGRNFDEILRVCRALKLTDLRPISTPANWKPNDKVIINNSLTDDQAFESFWWKG
;
A
#
# COMPACT_ATOMS: atom_id res chain seq x y z
N MET A 1 -31.82 -19.92 13.99
CA MET A 1 -30.51 -19.23 13.89
C MET A 1 -30.17 -19.19 12.42
N THR A 2 -30.98 -18.41 11.70
CA THR A 2 -31.18 -18.45 10.25
C THR A 2 -30.86 -17.06 9.69
N ASP A 3 -30.19 -17.04 8.54
CA ASP A 3 -30.00 -15.91 7.63
C ASP A 3 -28.99 -14.81 7.99
N TYR A 4 -27.69 -15.17 7.99
CA TYR A 4 -26.59 -14.21 7.75
C TYR A 4 -25.91 -14.37 6.38
N LEU A 5 -26.45 -15.22 5.50
CA LEU A 5 -25.96 -15.37 4.13
C LEU A 5 -27.02 -14.82 3.17
N SER A 6 -27.34 -13.53 3.31
CA SER A 6 -28.03 -12.81 2.26
C SER A 6 -27.03 -12.41 1.19
N ASN A 7 -27.24 -12.95 -0.01
CA ASN A 7 -26.69 -12.47 -1.27
C ASN A 7 -26.79 -10.95 -1.37
N ASP A 8 -25.67 -10.24 -1.24
CA ASP A 8 -25.25 -9.17 -2.15
C ASP A 8 -24.05 -8.41 -1.57
N LEU A 9 -23.23 -7.88 -2.48
CA LEU A 9 -22.03 -7.08 -2.26
C LEU A 9 -20.75 -7.89 -2.03
N LYS A 10 -20.05 -8.14 -3.15
CA LYS A 10 -18.60 -8.38 -3.18
C LYS A 10 -17.89 -7.16 -2.58
N THR A 11 -17.88 -6.92 -1.28
CA THR A 11 -17.20 -5.75 -0.69
C THR A 11 -15.69 -5.80 -0.95
N LEU A 12 -15.05 -4.64 -1.07
CA LEU A 12 -13.59 -4.59 -1.08
C LEU A 12 -13.10 -5.07 0.27
N ARG A 13 -12.05 -5.90 0.27
CA ARG A 13 -11.25 -6.11 1.46
C ARG A 13 -10.81 -4.74 1.92
N LEU A 14 -11.17 -4.37 3.14
CA LEU A 14 -10.38 -3.40 3.87
C LEU A 14 -8.93 -3.90 3.81
N GLY A 15 -7.97 -3.01 3.64
CA GLY A 15 -6.63 -3.38 4.06
C GLY A 15 -5.63 -3.79 3.00
N SER A 16 -5.97 -3.91 1.71
CA SER A 16 -4.94 -4.22 0.71
C SER A 16 -4.04 -2.99 0.53
N ILE A 17 -2.88 -3.02 1.16
CA ILE A 17 -1.79 -2.11 0.84
C ILE A 17 -0.86 -2.81 -0.10
N MET A 18 -0.82 -2.31 -1.33
CA MET A 18 0.09 -2.79 -2.34
C MET A 18 1.19 -1.78 -2.55
N ILE A 19 2.43 -2.21 -2.37
CA ILE A 19 3.60 -1.44 -2.76
C ILE A 19 4.01 -1.86 -4.17
N ILE A 20 3.83 -0.96 -5.13
CA ILE A 20 4.07 -1.22 -6.55
C ILE A 20 5.39 -0.57 -6.98
N ASN A 21 6.28 -1.36 -7.60
CA ASN A 21 7.46 -0.88 -8.32
C ASN A 21 7.14 -0.85 -9.83
N PRO A 22 7.28 0.29 -10.53
CA PRO A 22 6.71 0.42 -11.87
C PRO A 22 7.60 -0.13 -13.00
N LYS A 23 6.96 -0.83 -13.95
CA LYS A 23 7.26 -0.76 -15.40
C LYS A 23 5.95 -0.73 -16.21
N PHE A 24 5.75 0.35 -16.98
CA PHE A 24 4.81 0.72 -18.08
C PHE A 24 3.31 0.28 -18.19
N ASN A 25 2.49 1.31 -18.50
CA ASN A 25 1.17 1.58 -19.16
C ASN A 25 -0.26 1.11 -18.70
N SER A 26 -1.18 2.11 -18.79
CA SER A 26 -2.67 2.20 -18.74
C SER A 26 -3.43 2.43 -17.41
N PHE A 27 -2.95 1.92 -16.26
CA PHE A 27 -3.22 2.50 -14.93
C PHE A 27 -2.03 3.36 -14.46
N TYR A 28 -0.92 3.25 -15.19
CA TYR A 28 0.42 3.62 -14.76
C TYR A 28 0.84 5.04 -15.14
N ASP A 29 0.04 5.73 -15.97
CA ASP A 29 0.22 7.17 -16.22
C ASP A 29 -0.08 7.97 -14.93
N LEU A 30 -1.03 7.47 -14.12
CA LEU A 30 -1.40 8.07 -12.83
C LEU A 30 -0.28 7.90 -11.78
N ILE A 31 0.43 6.76 -11.82
CA ILE A 31 1.53 6.44 -10.90
C ILE A 31 2.92 6.82 -11.44
N ASN A 32 3.01 7.32 -12.67
CA ASN A 32 4.15 7.96 -13.33
C ASN A 32 5.54 7.45 -12.91
N LEU A 33 5.82 6.15 -13.10
CA LEU A 33 7.11 5.52 -12.76
C LEU A 33 7.61 5.73 -11.31
N GLN A 34 6.71 6.03 -10.37
CA GLN A 34 7.03 6.20 -8.96
C GLN A 34 6.53 5.03 -8.12
N TRP A 35 7.24 4.78 -7.03
CA TRP A 35 6.76 3.86 -6.00
C TRP A 35 5.40 4.32 -5.53
N SER A 36 4.46 3.39 -5.43
CA SER A 36 3.08 3.72 -5.07
C SER A 36 2.56 2.79 -4.00
N ILE A 37 1.76 3.35 -3.11
CA ILE A 37 1.03 2.67 -2.04
C ILE A 37 -0.43 2.78 -2.43
N LEU A 38 -0.99 1.70 -2.97
CA LEU A 38 -2.41 1.59 -3.24
C LEU A 38 -3.09 1.08 -1.96
N PHE A 39 -4.01 1.85 -1.41
CA PHE A 39 -4.75 1.59 -0.18
C PHE A 39 -6.22 1.39 -0.52
N SER A 40 -6.77 0.20 -0.24
CA SER A 40 -8.21 -0.03 -0.36
C SER A 40 -8.97 0.19 0.96
N HIS A 41 -10.21 0.65 0.85
CA HIS A 41 -11.22 0.66 1.91
C HIS A 41 -12.60 0.25 1.37
N PRO A 42 -13.48 -0.37 2.18
CA PRO A 42 -14.74 -0.96 1.71
C PRO A 42 -15.78 0.05 1.26
N ALA A 43 -15.87 1.19 1.95
CA ALA A 43 -16.87 2.22 1.71
C ALA A 43 -16.45 3.54 2.39
N ASP A 44 -16.76 4.65 1.73
CA ASP A 44 -16.69 5.99 2.32
C ASP A 44 -17.61 6.12 3.55
N PHE A 45 -17.37 7.15 4.37
CA PHE A 45 -18.14 7.44 5.59
C PHE A 45 -18.15 6.32 6.64
N THR A 46 -17.15 5.44 6.62
CA THR A 46 -16.98 4.38 7.63
C THR A 46 -15.93 4.77 8.69
N PRO A 47 -16.15 4.47 9.98
CA PRO A 47 -15.38 5.07 11.07
C PRO A 47 -13.90 4.63 11.08
N VAL A 48 -13.61 3.34 10.86
CA VAL A 48 -12.23 2.83 10.81
C VAL A 48 -11.48 3.43 9.61
N CYS A 49 -12.10 3.45 8.44
CA CYS A 49 -11.46 4.02 7.25
C CYS A 49 -11.20 5.51 7.42
N THR A 50 -12.11 6.23 8.08
CA THR A 50 -11.96 7.67 8.34
C THR A 50 -10.71 7.94 9.21
N THR A 51 -10.45 7.10 10.23
CA THR A 51 -9.21 7.24 11.04
C THR A 51 -7.96 6.83 10.26
N GLU A 52 -8.07 5.87 9.35
CA GLU A 52 -6.95 5.45 8.51
C GLU A 52 -6.56 6.50 7.48
N LEU A 53 -7.52 7.09 6.76
CA LEU A 53 -7.26 8.14 5.79
C LEU A 53 -6.73 9.41 6.46
N SER A 54 -7.22 9.77 7.65
CA SER A 54 -6.69 10.93 8.38
C SER A 54 -5.25 10.71 8.86
N THR A 55 -4.93 9.48 9.28
CA THR A 55 -3.55 9.09 9.64
C THR A 55 -2.64 9.15 8.42
N LEU A 56 -3.07 8.61 7.27
CA LEU A 56 -2.32 8.71 6.02
C LEU A 56 -2.11 10.15 5.57
N ALA A 57 -3.13 11.00 5.67
CA ALA A 57 -3.02 12.41 5.33
C ALA A 57 -1.95 13.10 6.19
N SER A 58 -1.93 12.81 7.50
CA SER A 58 -0.93 13.35 8.44
C SER A 58 0.49 12.84 8.18
N LEU A 59 0.64 11.65 7.58
CA LEU A 59 1.93 11.04 7.26
C LEU A 59 2.37 11.27 5.79
N SER A 60 1.54 11.93 4.98
CA SER A 60 1.75 12.08 3.53
C SER A 60 3.13 12.64 3.18
N ASP A 61 3.57 13.70 3.85
CA ASP A 61 4.89 14.29 3.67
C ASP A 61 6.05 13.29 3.88
N GLN A 62 5.90 12.34 4.82
CA GLN A 62 6.93 11.32 5.06
C GLN A 62 6.99 10.29 3.93
N PHE A 63 5.85 9.95 3.34
CA PHE A 63 5.82 9.07 2.16
C PHE A 63 6.37 9.78 0.93
N ASP A 64 6.02 11.04 0.73
CA ASP A 64 6.51 11.88 -0.37
C ASP A 64 8.03 12.05 -0.30
N GLN A 65 8.60 12.30 0.88
CA GLN A 65 10.05 12.36 1.10
C GLN A 65 10.78 11.06 0.74
N LEU A 66 10.11 9.90 0.90
CA LEU A 66 10.64 8.60 0.49
C LEU A 66 10.38 8.31 -1.01
N GLY A 67 9.68 9.22 -1.71
CA GLY A 67 9.28 9.08 -3.10
C GLY A 67 8.21 7.99 -3.31
N PHE A 68 7.30 7.83 -2.35
CA PHE A 68 6.11 6.98 -2.46
C PHE A 68 4.86 7.84 -2.65
N LYS A 69 4.07 7.56 -3.67
CA LYS A 69 2.76 8.15 -3.87
C LYS A 69 1.68 7.36 -3.13
N LEU A 70 0.89 8.03 -2.32
CA LEU A 70 -0.32 7.47 -1.73
C LEU A 70 -1.47 7.52 -2.74
N ILE A 71 -2.27 6.47 -2.81
CA ILE A 71 -3.46 6.39 -3.66
C ILE A 71 -4.53 5.58 -2.90
N GLY A 72 -5.69 6.17 -2.65
CA GLY A 72 -6.86 5.48 -2.12
C GLY A 72 -7.64 4.73 -3.22
N LEU A 73 -8.48 3.78 -2.82
CA LEU A 73 -9.34 3.00 -3.71
C LEU A 73 -10.60 2.57 -2.96
N SER A 74 -11.78 2.94 -3.48
CA SER A 74 -13.03 2.25 -3.11
C SER A 74 -13.96 2.06 -4.30
N CYS A 75 -15.10 1.41 -4.07
CA CYS A 75 -16.13 1.21 -5.09
C CYS A 75 -17.16 2.35 -5.11
N ASP A 76 -16.99 3.38 -4.28
CA ASP A 76 -17.87 4.55 -4.27
C ASP A 76 -17.56 5.47 -5.46
N ASP A 77 -18.43 6.46 -5.70
CA ASP A 77 -18.22 7.44 -6.76
C ASP A 77 -17.32 8.61 -6.34
N VAL A 78 -16.81 9.37 -7.32
CA VAL A 78 -15.92 10.52 -7.09
C VAL A 78 -16.58 11.57 -6.19
N LYS A 79 -17.90 11.77 -6.32
CA LYS A 79 -18.62 12.77 -5.52
C LYS A 79 -18.63 12.36 -4.04
N SER A 80 -18.84 11.08 -3.74
CA SER A 80 -18.75 10.51 -2.41
C SER A 80 -17.36 10.76 -1.81
N HIS A 81 -16.30 10.52 -2.57
CA HIS A 81 -14.93 10.77 -2.12
C HIS A 81 -14.72 12.26 -1.80
N ASP A 82 -15.13 13.17 -2.68
CA ASP A 82 -14.97 14.61 -2.48
C ASP A 82 -15.67 15.11 -1.21
N ASP A 83 -16.87 14.61 -0.94
CA ASP A 83 -17.63 14.99 0.25
C ASP A 83 -17.01 14.38 1.52
N TRP A 84 -16.57 13.12 1.47
CA TRP A 84 -15.93 12.46 2.60
C TRP A 84 -14.56 13.04 2.94
N ILE A 85 -13.76 13.44 1.95
CA ILE A 85 -12.47 14.12 2.15
C ILE A 85 -12.67 15.42 2.93
N LYS A 86 -13.71 16.21 2.60
CA LYS A 86 -14.03 17.43 3.36
C LYS A 86 -14.35 17.12 4.82
N ASP A 87 -15.13 16.06 5.06
CA ASP A 87 -15.50 15.62 6.41
C ASP A 87 -14.28 15.15 7.20
N ILE A 88 -13.38 14.35 6.60
CA ILE A 88 -12.12 13.92 7.22
C ILE A 88 -11.25 15.14 7.57
N ASN A 89 -11.00 16.02 6.61
CA ASN A 89 -10.14 17.19 6.78
C ASN A 89 -10.66 18.09 7.90
N LYS A 90 -11.98 18.32 7.94
CA LYS A 90 -12.63 19.10 8.99
C LYS A 90 -12.56 18.42 10.36
N THR A 91 -12.86 17.12 10.42
CA THR A 91 -12.99 16.38 11.70
C THR A 91 -11.65 16.15 12.37
N PHE A 92 -10.62 15.83 11.58
CA PHE A 92 -9.29 15.48 12.10
C PHE A 92 -8.28 16.63 11.98
N ASN A 93 -8.67 17.77 11.40
CA ASN A 93 -7.78 18.91 11.13
C ASN A 93 -6.52 18.49 10.35
N VAL A 94 -6.76 17.80 9.24
CA VAL A 94 -5.74 17.29 8.30
C VAL A 94 -6.00 17.81 6.90
N ASP A 95 -5.03 17.61 6.00
CA ASP A 95 -5.15 17.97 4.59
C ASP A 95 -4.87 16.74 3.72
N LEU A 96 -5.93 16.00 3.40
CA LEU A 96 -5.86 14.84 2.52
C LEU A 96 -5.73 15.29 1.06
N LYS A 97 -4.52 15.14 0.50
CA LYS A 97 -4.15 15.58 -0.85
C LYS A 97 -4.03 14.46 -1.89
N PHE A 98 -3.93 13.21 -1.45
CA PHE A 98 -3.76 12.09 -2.35
C PHE A 98 -5.09 11.70 -3.01
N PRO A 99 -5.08 11.22 -4.27
CA PRO A 99 -6.30 10.84 -4.96
C PRO A 99 -6.89 9.54 -4.39
N ILE A 100 -8.21 9.41 -4.49
CA ILE A 100 -8.96 8.16 -4.25
C ILE A 100 -9.55 7.73 -5.60
N ILE A 101 -9.28 6.50 -6.02
CA ILE A 101 -9.84 5.92 -7.23
C ILE A 101 -11.25 5.43 -6.95
N ALA A 102 -12.20 5.90 -7.76
CA ALA A 102 -13.57 5.38 -7.84
C ALA A 102 -13.61 4.16 -8.78
N ASP A 103 -13.62 2.96 -8.21
CA ASP A 103 -13.60 1.67 -8.91
C ASP A 103 -14.97 0.98 -8.88
N GLN A 104 -16.00 1.69 -9.35
CA GLN A 104 -17.40 1.23 -9.28
C GLN A 104 -17.63 -0.12 -9.99
N ASP A 105 -16.89 -0.38 -11.07
CA ASP A 105 -16.94 -1.63 -11.83
C ASP A 105 -15.97 -2.71 -11.32
N ARG A 106 -15.23 -2.39 -10.25
CA ARG A 106 -14.34 -3.30 -9.49
C ARG A 106 -13.17 -3.84 -10.29
N LYS A 107 -12.80 -3.20 -11.41
CA LYS A 107 -11.71 -3.66 -12.27
C LYS A 107 -10.36 -3.59 -11.58
N VAL A 108 -10.07 -2.46 -10.91
CA VAL A 108 -8.78 -2.25 -10.23
C VAL A 108 -8.66 -3.19 -9.03
N ALA A 109 -9.73 -3.28 -8.24
CA ALA A 109 -9.80 -4.16 -7.09
C ALA A 109 -9.65 -5.64 -7.47
N THR A 110 -10.26 -6.08 -8.57
CA THR A 110 -10.12 -7.45 -9.07
C THR A 110 -8.70 -7.71 -9.56
N LEU A 111 -8.11 -6.78 -10.32
CA LEU A 111 -6.75 -6.89 -10.86
C LEU A 111 -5.70 -7.08 -9.75
N PHE A 112 -5.93 -6.49 -8.59
CA PHE A 112 -5.00 -6.51 -7.46
C PHE A 112 -5.42 -7.44 -6.31
N ASP A 113 -6.38 -8.33 -6.54
CA ASP A 113 -6.91 -9.29 -5.56
C ASP A 113 -7.36 -8.66 -4.23
N MET A 114 -8.07 -7.53 -4.32
CA MET A 114 -8.54 -6.74 -3.18
C MET A 114 -10.00 -7.02 -2.79
N LEU A 115 -10.63 -8.12 -3.25
CA LEU A 115 -12.04 -8.46 -2.99
C LEU A 115 -12.23 -9.54 -1.92
N ASP A 116 -13.22 -9.42 -1.03
CA ASP A 116 -13.38 -10.30 0.16
C ASP A 116 -13.55 -11.80 -0.18
N GLN A 117 -14.15 -12.12 -1.33
CA GLN A 117 -14.26 -13.50 -1.81
C GLN A 117 -13.10 -13.85 -2.75
N GLN A 118 -12.32 -14.87 -2.41
CA GLN A 118 -11.29 -15.44 -3.29
C GLN A 118 -11.95 -16.02 -4.54
N ASP A 119 -11.81 -15.35 -5.68
CA ASP A 119 -11.94 -16.04 -6.95
C ASP A 119 -10.61 -16.74 -7.22
N LEU A 120 -10.55 -18.06 -6.99
CA LEU A 120 -9.34 -18.87 -7.18
C LEU A 120 -8.81 -18.82 -8.62
N SER A 121 -9.64 -18.37 -9.56
CA SER A 121 -9.27 -18.13 -10.96
C SER A 121 -8.39 -16.89 -11.19
N ASN A 122 -8.36 -15.94 -10.25
CA ASN A 122 -7.58 -14.69 -10.39
C ASN A 122 -6.07 -14.85 -10.16
N ARG A 123 -5.59 -16.04 -9.75
CA ARG A 123 -4.16 -16.28 -9.48
C ARG A 123 -3.24 -16.08 -10.70
N ASP A 124 -3.83 -16.08 -11.90
CA ASP A 124 -3.11 -15.93 -13.17
C ASP A 124 -3.02 -14.47 -13.65
N SER A 125 -3.63 -13.52 -12.94
CA SER A 125 -3.49 -12.07 -13.21
C SER A 125 -2.13 -11.51 -12.71
N LYS A 126 -1.05 -12.25 -12.91
CA LYS A 126 0.31 -11.73 -12.70
C LYS A 126 0.65 -10.87 -13.89
N ASP A 127 0.50 -9.56 -13.75
CA ASP A 127 1.03 -8.66 -14.76
C ASP A 127 2.56 -8.85 -14.88
N PRO A 128 3.06 -9.29 -16.04
CA PRO A 128 4.46 -9.66 -16.22
C PRO A 128 5.42 -8.47 -16.16
N ASN A 129 4.93 -7.23 -16.17
CA ASN A 129 5.74 -6.01 -16.08
C ASN A 129 5.82 -5.43 -14.66
N LYS A 130 5.20 -6.06 -13.65
CA LYS A 130 4.93 -5.40 -12.37
C LYS A 130 5.40 -6.25 -11.19
N THR A 131 6.26 -5.68 -10.36
CA THR A 131 6.70 -6.35 -9.13
C THR A 131 5.96 -5.76 -7.95
N ILE A 132 4.86 -6.42 -7.55
CA ILE A 132 4.26 -6.20 -6.24
C ILE A 132 5.32 -6.54 -5.18
N ARG A 133 5.66 -5.58 -4.32
CA ARG A 133 6.74 -5.73 -3.33
C ARG A 133 6.25 -6.17 -1.96
N LEU A 134 5.01 -5.81 -1.63
CA LEU A 134 4.35 -6.19 -0.39
C LEU A 134 2.83 -6.13 -0.61
N ILE A 135 2.12 -7.09 -0.03
CA ILE A 135 0.69 -7.03 0.20
C ILE A 135 0.48 -7.24 1.71
N LEU A 136 -0.20 -6.30 2.36
CA LEU A 136 -0.78 -6.49 3.69
C LEU A 136 -2.28 -6.67 3.53
N GLN A 137 -2.90 -7.55 4.31
CA GLN A 137 -4.36 -7.74 4.33
C GLN A 137 -4.83 -7.70 5.78
N TYR A 138 -5.79 -6.82 6.07
CA TYR A 138 -6.37 -6.63 7.41
C TYR A 138 -7.87 -6.89 7.31
N PRO A 139 -8.53 -7.48 8.33
CA PRO A 139 -9.98 -7.53 8.35
C PRO A 139 -10.56 -6.13 8.54
N THR A 140 -11.83 -5.94 8.14
CA THR A 140 -12.54 -4.65 8.22
C THR A 140 -12.64 -4.08 9.65
N THR A 141 -12.46 -4.93 10.65
CA THR A 141 -12.57 -4.60 12.08
C THR A 141 -11.26 -4.11 12.71
N ILE A 142 -10.13 -4.15 11.99
CA ILE A 142 -8.81 -3.81 12.54
C ILE A 142 -8.15 -2.75 11.66
N GLY A 143 -7.92 -1.57 12.25
CA GLY A 143 -7.15 -0.50 11.60
C GLY A 143 -5.68 -0.87 11.40
N ARG A 144 -5.10 -0.42 10.29
CA ARG A 144 -3.71 -0.69 9.91
C ARG A 144 -2.70 0.11 10.74
N ASN A 145 -1.49 -0.45 10.83
CA ASN A 145 -0.35 0.22 11.45
C ASN A 145 0.50 0.93 10.38
N PHE A 146 0.36 2.25 10.28
CA PHE A 146 1.12 3.07 9.31
C PHE A 146 2.60 3.22 9.62
N ASP A 147 3.02 3.03 10.87
CA ASP A 147 4.45 2.98 11.21
C ASP A 147 5.12 1.76 10.56
N GLU A 148 4.42 0.62 10.51
CA GLU A 148 4.92 -0.59 9.85
C GLU A 148 5.03 -0.39 8.34
N ILE A 149 4.01 0.23 7.73
CA ILE A 149 4.02 0.53 6.30
C ILE A 149 5.19 1.45 5.96
N LEU A 150 5.42 2.50 6.74
CA LEU A 150 6.54 3.41 6.56
C LEU A 150 7.90 2.72 6.80
N ARG A 151 7.99 1.84 7.80
CA ARG A 151 9.19 1.03 8.08
C ARG A 151 9.53 0.14 6.89
N VAL A 152 8.55 -0.55 6.30
CA VAL A 152 8.77 -1.41 5.14
C VAL A 152 9.10 -0.60 3.89
N CYS A 153 8.50 0.58 3.67
CA CYS A 153 8.89 1.49 2.59
C CYS A 153 10.38 1.86 2.67
N ARG A 154 10.88 2.18 3.87
CA ARG A 154 12.32 2.45 4.10
C ARG A 154 13.18 1.22 3.84
N ALA A 155 12.76 0.05 4.32
CA ALA A 155 13.47 -1.21 4.10
C ALA A 155 13.56 -1.53 2.59
N LEU A 156 12.46 -1.43 1.85
CA LEU A 156 12.42 -1.70 0.40
C LEU A 156 13.35 -0.78 -0.39
N LYS A 157 13.35 0.52 -0.08
CA LYS A 157 14.30 1.47 -0.70
C LYS A 157 15.73 1.08 -0.41
N LEU A 158 16.03 0.71 0.84
CA LEU A 158 17.37 0.33 1.25
C LEU A 158 17.86 -0.95 0.55
N THR A 159 17.03 -1.99 0.49
CA THR A 159 17.37 -3.28 -0.13
C THR A 159 17.42 -3.21 -1.66
N ASP A 160 16.77 -2.22 -2.28
CA ASP A 160 16.90 -1.99 -3.73
C ASP A 160 18.18 -1.23 -4.09
N LEU A 161 18.70 -0.41 -3.17
CA LEU A 161 19.93 0.36 -3.37
C LEU A 161 21.20 -0.44 -3.10
N ARG A 162 21.12 -1.46 -2.22
CA ARG A 162 22.30 -2.23 -1.79
C ARG A 162 21.97 -3.71 -1.63
N PRO A 163 22.94 -4.62 -1.85
CA PRO A 163 22.78 -6.07 -1.69
C PRO A 163 22.77 -6.47 -0.20
N ILE A 164 21.74 -6.04 0.51
CA ILE A 164 21.52 -6.30 1.94
C ILE A 164 20.07 -6.73 2.19
N SER A 165 19.84 -7.30 3.37
CA SER A 165 18.54 -7.70 3.88
C SER A 165 18.33 -7.08 5.27
N THR A 166 17.09 -6.75 5.61
CA THR A 166 16.73 -6.24 6.94
C THR A 166 16.28 -7.39 7.85
N PRO A 167 16.84 -7.55 9.08
CA PRO A 167 16.41 -8.59 10.02
C PRO A 167 14.99 -8.37 10.54
N ALA A 168 14.47 -9.34 11.30
CA ALA A 168 13.20 -9.21 12.01
C ALA A 168 13.18 -7.96 12.89
N ASN A 169 12.06 -7.22 12.84
CA ASN A 169 11.84 -5.98 13.60
C ASN A 169 12.82 -4.84 13.29
N TRP A 170 13.59 -4.92 12.20
CA TRP A 170 14.54 -3.87 11.81
C TRP A 170 13.89 -2.50 11.71
N LYS A 171 14.55 -1.49 12.28
CA LYS A 171 14.24 -0.06 12.16
C LYS A 171 15.41 0.68 11.50
N PRO A 172 15.17 1.89 10.95
CA PRO A 172 16.25 2.73 10.45
C PRO A 172 17.38 2.87 11.49
N ASN A 173 18.62 2.74 11.01
CA ASN A 173 19.86 2.71 11.80
C ASN A 173 20.17 1.40 12.53
N ASP A 174 19.28 0.39 12.49
CA ASP A 174 19.64 -0.95 12.97
C ASP A 174 20.59 -1.65 12.00
N LYS A 175 21.31 -2.65 12.52
CA LYS A 175 22.19 -3.52 11.72
C LYS A 175 21.40 -4.25 10.64
N VAL A 176 22.05 -4.42 9.48
CA VAL A 176 21.53 -5.15 8.32
C VAL A 176 22.32 -6.44 8.11
N ILE A 177 21.79 -7.33 7.28
CA ILE A 177 22.43 -8.58 6.89
C ILE A 177 22.96 -8.40 5.48
N ILE A 178 24.24 -8.71 5.24
CA ILE A 178 24.81 -8.72 3.88
C ILE A 178 24.20 -9.88 3.12
N ASN A 179 23.77 -9.66 1.87
CA ASN A 179 23.18 -10.73 1.07
C ASN A 179 24.21 -11.81 0.77
N ASN A 180 23.83 -13.08 0.93
CA ASN A 180 24.65 -14.25 0.61
C ASN A 180 25.00 -14.36 -0.90
N SER A 181 24.43 -13.50 -1.75
CA SER A 181 24.83 -13.40 -3.15
C SER A 181 26.17 -12.71 -3.36
N LEU A 182 26.74 -12.04 -2.35
CA LEU A 182 28.08 -11.48 -2.40
C LEU A 182 29.12 -12.49 -1.91
N THR A 183 30.28 -12.50 -2.56
CA THR A 183 31.50 -13.14 -2.03
C THR A 183 32.07 -12.34 -0.85
N ASP A 184 32.91 -12.97 -0.03
CA ASP A 184 33.57 -12.30 1.10
C ASP A 184 34.38 -11.07 0.65
N ASP A 185 35.10 -11.17 -0.47
CA ASP A 185 35.86 -10.05 -1.04
C ASP A 185 34.95 -8.88 -1.43
N GLN A 186 33.84 -9.16 -2.12
CA GLN A 186 32.86 -8.13 -2.52
C GLN A 186 32.19 -7.48 -1.31
N ALA A 187 31.88 -8.27 -0.27
CA ALA A 187 31.32 -7.78 0.97
C ALA A 187 32.32 -6.88 1.72
N PHE A 188 33.58 -7.29 1.79
CA PHE A 188 34.67 -6.53 2.38
C PHE A 188 34.86 -5.18 1.66
N GLU A 189 34.94 -5.17 0.33
CA GLU A 189 35.10 -3.93 -0.44
C GLU A 189 33.93 -2.96 -0.27
N SER A 190 32.69 -3.47 -0.16
CA SER A 190 31.46 -2.67 -0.20
C SER A 190 31.02 -2.15 1.17
N PHE A 191 31.34 -2.87 2.25
CA PHE A 191 30.80 -2.59 3.60
C PHE A 191 31.85 -2.43 4.69
N TRP A 192 33.12 -2.75 4.43
CA TRP A 192 34.17 -2.57 5.43
C TRP A 192 34.57 -1.09 5.57
N TRP A 193 34.83 -0.65 6.80
CA TRP A 193 35.25 0.72 7.08
C TRP A 193 36.66 0.96 6.53
N LYS A 194 36.79 1.95 5.65
CA LYS A 194 38.06 2.41 5.06
C LYS A 194 38.52 3.74 5.67
N GLY A 195 38.54 3.88 7.00
CA GLY A 195 39.07 5.09 7.66
C GLY A 195 38.15 6.30 7.59
#